data_AF-A0A8D8RIA6-F1
#
_entry.id   AF-A0A8D8RIA6-F1
#
_cell.length_a   1.000
_cell.length_b   1.000
_cell.length_c   1.000
_cell.angle_alpha   90.00
_cell.angle_beta   90.00
_cell.angle_gamma   90.00
#
_symmetry.space_group_name_H-M   'P 1'
#
loop_
_entity.id
_entity.type
_entity.pdbx_description
1 polymer ?
#
loop_
_entity_poly.entity_id
_entity_poly.type
_entity_poly.pdbx_seq_one_letter_code
_entity_poly.pdbx_strand_id
1 'polypeptide(L)'
;MRHRDPNLFFLTMEVTVRRSGKSVRTILVLDEETRPAALQSCHPRGDSKFCLQTRRGALVKIYDSAVMPESKYKSLLISDRTTVDDLIQILLNCYSSTERVEKFSLYEVCESQEYQRKLHHDDNVLHVQSCWPSMQEFHFLIRRNPDYRSRSKSKISWTPELPSIPSSSRLSLSQPETASTSLLADYDNYFYI
;
A
#
# COMPACT_ATOMS: atom_id res chain seq x y z
N MET A 1 4.94 -19.86 -3.15
CA MET A 1 3.81 -19.45 -2.29
C MET A 1 3.16 -18.12 -2.70
N ARG A 2 3.35 -17.60 -3.93
CA ARG A 2 2.90 -16.23 -4.31
C ARG A 2 1.37 -16.00 -4.24
N HIS A 3 0.58 -17.08 -4.25
CA HIS A 3 -0.88 -17.03 -4.22
C HIS A 3 -1.49 -17.20 -2.81
N ARG A 4 -0.65 -17.31 -1.77
CA ARG A 4 -1.12 -17.34 -0.38
C ARG A 4 -1.06 -15.92 0.19
N ASP A 5 -1.98 -15.64 1.08
CA ASP A 5 -1.94 -14.41 1.86
C ASP A 5 -0.67 -14.36 2.74
N PRO A 6 0.22 -13.37 2.56
CA PRO A 6 1.41 -13.21 3.38
C PRO A 6 1.08 -12.88 4.84
N ASN A 7 -0.06 -12.23 5.10
CA ASN A 7 -0.47 -11.84 6.45
C ASN A 7 -0.98 -13.03 7.29
N LEU A 8 -1.29 -14.15 6.64
CA LEU A 8 -1.90 -15.31 7.30
C LEU A 8 -0.91 -16.10 8.17
N PHE A 9 0.39 -15.99 7.93
CA PHE A 9 1.40 -16.75 8.68
C PHE A 9 2.40 -15.81 9.34
N PHE A 10 2.93 -16.22 10.49
CA PHE A 10 4.01 -15.50 11.16
C PHE A 10 4.94 -16.47 11.86
N LEU A 11 6.19 -16.04 12.07
CA LEU A 11 7.20 -16.89 12.67
C LEU A 11 7.33 -16.58 14.16
N THR A 12 7.53 -17.61 14.97
CA THR A 12 7.85 -17.48 16.39
C THR A 12 9.11 -18.26 16.72
N MET A 13 9.83 -17.81 17.75
CA MET A 13 10.98 -18.49 18.32
C MET A 13 10.72 -18.80 19.79
N GLU A 14 10.71 -20.07 20.14
CA GLU A 14 10.75 -20.54 21.52
C GLU A 14 12.22 -20.61 21.96
N VAL A 15 12.56 -19.93 23.04
CA VAL A 15 13.89 -19.96 23.66
C VAL A 15 13.77 -20.50 25.08
N THR A 16 14.67 -21.41 25.45
CA THR A 16 14.80 -21.88 26.84
C THR A 16 15.98 -21.19 27.51
N VAL A 17 15.72 -20.48 28.59
CA VAL A 17 16.76 -19.81 29.39
C VAL A 17 16.86 -20.49 30.75
N ARG A 18 18.08 -20.83 31.19
CA ARG A 18 18.32 -21.37 32.53
C ARG A 18 18.64 -20.23 33.49
N ARG A 19 17.83 -20.05 34.53
CA ARG A 19 18.07 -19.06 35.60
C ARG A 19 17.91 -19.73 36.96
N SER A 20 18.96 -19.67 37.79
CA SER A 20 18.98 -20.26 39.15
C SER A 20 18.53 -21.73 39.21
N GLY A 21 19.01 -22.55 38.26
CA GLY A 21 18.69 -23.99 38.18
C GLY A 21 17.30 -24.33 37.62
N LYS A 22 16.45 -23.34 37.32
CA LYS A 22 15.15 -23.54 36.66
C LYS A 22 15.22 -23.15 35.19
N SER A 23 14.65 -23.98 34.32
CA SER A 23 14.47 -23.65 32.90
C SER A 23 13.16 -22.87 32.71
N VAL A 24 13.25 -21.71 32.08
CA VAL A 24 12.10 -20.89 31.68
C VAL A 24 12.02 -20.91 30.16
N ARG A 25 10.83 -21.18 29.63
CA ARG A 25 10.54 -21.12 28.20
C ARG A 25 9.87 -19.79 27.86
N THR A 26 10.34 -19.13 26.82
CA THR A 26 9.80 -17.87 26.34
C THR A 26 9.53 -17.96 24.85
N ILE A 27 8.36 -17.50 24.41
CA ILE A 27 7.99 -17.44 22.99
C ILE A 27 8.12 -15.99 22.54
N LEU A 28 8.90 -15.78 21.48
CA LEU A 28 9.12 -14.50 20.84
C LEU A 28 8.44 -14.52 19.48
N VAL A 29 7.60 -13.51 19.20
CA VAL A 29 7.09 -13.28 17.85
C VAL A 29 8.20 -12.64 17.04
N LEU A 30 8.47 -13.19 15.86
CA LEU A 30 9.49 -12.68 14.97
C LEU A 30 8.87 -11.78 13.91
N ASP A 31 9.43 -10.58 13.76
CA ASP A 31 9.05 -9.62 12.73
C ASP A 31 9.58 -10.04 11.35
N GLU A 32 9.11 -9.41 10.29
CA GLU A 32 9.45 -9.78 8.90
C GLU A 32 10.93 -9.56 8.56
N GLU A 33 11.57 -8.58 9.21
CA GLU A 33 13.00 -8.28 9.03
C GLU A 33 13.92 -9.18 9.87
N THR A 34 13.33 -10.04 10.71
CA THR A 34 14.13 -10.96 11.51
C THR A 34 14.92 -11.90 10.60
N ARG A 35 16.10 -12.29 11.08
CA ARG A 35 17.00 -13.20 10.36
C ARG A 35 17.10 -14.51 11.17
N PRO A 36 16.16 -15.47 11.00
CA PRO A 36 16.09 -16.67 11.83
C PRO A 36 17.41 -17.45 11.88
N ALA A 37 18.12 -17.55 10.75
CA ALA A 37 19.42 -18.21 10.69
C ALA A 37 20.49 -17.53 11.56
N ALA A 38 20.50 -16.19 11.59
CA ALA A 38 21.41 -15.44 12.45
C ALA A 38 21.02 -15.62 13.94
N LEU A 39 19.73 -15.53 14.27
CA LEU A 39 19.24 -15.79 15.63
C LEU A 39 19.61 -17.19 16.13
N GLN A 40 19.48 -18.20 15.27
CA GLN A 40 19.86 -19.57 15.59
C GLN A 40 21.37 -19.70 15.88
N SER A 41 22.22 -18.96 15.15
CA SER A 41 23.68 -18.98 15.35
C SER A 41 24.13 -18.39 16.68
N CYS A 42 23.35 -17.47 17.25
CA CYS A 42 23.66 -16.80 18.52
C CYS A 42 23.29 -17.63 19.77
N HIS A 43 22.61 -18.76 19.62
CA HIS A 43 22.12 -19.56 20.75
C HIS A 43 22.89 -20.88 20.91
N PRO A 44 23.08 -21.37 22.15
CA PRO A 44 23.58 -22.72 22.39
C PRO A 44 22.77 -23.75 21.60
N ARG A 45 23.45 -24.73 20.99
CA ARG A 45 22.80 -25.74 20.14
C ARG A 45 21.72 -26.49 20.93
N GLY A 46 20.46 -26.35 20.51
CA GLY A 46 19.32 -27.11 21.02
C GLY A 46 18.33 -26.33 21.89
N ASP A 47 18.63 -25.08 22.27
CA ASP A 47 17.78 -24.28 23.17
C ASP A 47 16.82 -23.31 22.44
N SER A 48 16.77 -23.36 21.10
CA SER A 48 15.91 -22.49 20.27
C SER A 48 15.13 -23.29 19.23
N LYS A 49 13.81 -23.08 19.18
CA LYS A 49 12.89 -23.73 18.21
C LYS A 49 12.10 -22.66 17.46
N PHE A 50 12.12 -22.73 16.14
CA PHE A 50 11.32 -21.85 15.28
C PHE A 50 10.02 -22.57 14.89
N CYS A 51 8.90 -21.87 15.02
CA CYS A 51 7.57 -22.39 14.71
C CYS A 51 6.83 -21.40 13.80
N LEU A 52 6.37 -21.88 12.64
CA LEU A 52 5.42 -21.14 11.79
C LEU A 52 4.03 -21.26 12.41
N GLN A 53 3.40 -20.12 12.66
CA GLN A 53 2.05 -20.02 13.22
C GLN A 53 1.11 -19.38 12.21
N THR A 54 -0.19 -19.63 12.38
CA THR A 54 -1.24 -19.08 11.53
C THR A 54 -2.02 -18.01 12.31
N ARG A 55 -2.27 -16.86 11.69
CA ARG A 55 -3.16 -15.83 12.24
C ARG A 55 -4.63 -16.24 12.08
N ARG A 56 -5.52 -15.48 12.71
CA ARG A 56 -6.95 -15.62 12.44
C ARG A 56 -7.20 -15.25 10.98
N GLY A 57 -8.07 -16.02 10.35
CA GLY A 57 -8.44 -15.82 8.96
C GLY A 57 -9.77 -16.46 8.62
N ALA A 58 -10.30 -16.10 7.46
CA ALA A 58 -11.56 -16.61 6.95
C ALA A 58 -11.55 -16.69 5.42
N LEU A 59 -12.47 -17.48 4.88
CA LEU A 59 -12.70 -17.54 3.44
C LEU A 59 -13.54 -16.35 2.99
N VAL A 60 -13.05 -15.66 1.98
CA VAL A 60 -13.79 -14.61 1.27
C VAL A 60 -14.10 -15.05 -0.14
N LYS A 61 -15.27 -14.69 -0.65
CA LYS A 61 -15.68 -14.92 -2.04
C LYS A 61 -15.60 -13.59 -2.79
N ILE A 62 -14.84 -13.57 -3.87
CA ILE A 62 -14.68 -12.41 -4.76
C ILE A 62 -15.19 -12.78 -6.15
N TYR A 63 -16.13 -12.01 -6.68
CA TYR A 63 -16.52 -12.07 -8.08
C TYR A 63 -15.46 -11.34 -8.90
N ASP A 64 -14.72 -12.10 -9.70
CA ASP A 64 -13.43 -11.71 -10.28
C ASP A 64 -13.41 -11.68 -11.81
N SER A 65 -14.59 -11.61 -12.44
CA SER A 65 -14.74 -11.54 -13.91
C SER A 65 -13.97 -10.37 -14.55
N ALA A 66 -13.74 -9.27 -13.82
CA ALA A 66 -12.95 -8.15 -14.31
C ALA A 66 -11.43 -8.47 -14.43
N VAL A 67 -10.94 -9.49 -13.72
CA VAL A 67 -9.57 -10.01 -13.80
C VAL A 67 -9.51 -11.23 -14.73
N MET A 68 -10.45 -12.16 -14.56
CA MET A 68 -10.54 -13.40 -15.33
C MET A 68 -11.99 -13.54 -15.85
N PRO A 69 -12.29 -13.18 -17.12
CA PRO A 69 -13.65 -13.09 -17.65
C PRO A 69 -14.50 -14.36 -17.54
N GLU A 70 -13.89 -15.54 -17.62
CA GLU A 70 -14.58 -16.83 -17.52
C GLU A 70 -14.80 -17.28 -16.06
N SER A 71 -14.28 -16.52 -15.09
CA SER A 71 -14.39 -16.83 -13.67
C SER A 71 -15.73 -16.37 -13.14
N LYS A 72 -16.44 -17.27 -12.45
CA LYS A 72 -17.64 -16.88 -11.69
C LYS A 72 -17.25 -16.14 -10.42
N TYR A 73 -16.39 -16.76 -9.63
CA TYR A 73 -15.85 -16.21 -8.41
C TYR A 73 -14.58 -16.97 -8.03
N LYS A 74 -13.78 -16.34 -7.18
CA LYS A 74 -12.66 -16.97 -6.50
C LYS A 74 -12.86 -16.92 -4.99
N SER A 75 -12.56 -18.02 -4.32
CA SER A 75 -12.50 -18.08 -2.86
C SER A 75 -11.06 -18.00 -2.39
N LEU A 76 -10.75 -17.06 -1.49
CA LEU A 76 -9.42 -16.86 -0.92
C LEU A 76 -9.49 -16.99 0.60
N LEU A 77 -8.57 -17.76 1.19
CA LEU A 77 -8.37 -17.77 2.65
C LEU A 77 -7.41 -16.63 2.99
N ILE A 78 -7.89 -15.65 3.75
CA ILE A 78 -7.16 -14.44 4.09
C ILE A 78 -7.14 -14.21 5.60
N SER A 79 -6.18 -13.44 6.08
CA SER A 79 -6.02 -12.98 7.46
C SER A 79 -7.00 -11.85 7.75
N ASP A 80 -7.32 -11.70 9.04
CA ASP A 80 -7.99 -10.52 9.60
C ASP A 80 -7.23 -9.19 9.44
N ARG A 81 -5.98 -9.23 8.98
CA ARG A 81 -5.14 -8.06 8.67
C ARG A 81 -5.03 -7.74 7.18
N THR A 82 -5.69 -8.52 6.33
CA THR A 82 -5.59 -8.37 4.87
C THR A 82 -6.36 -7.13 4.44
N THR A 83 -5.65 -6.18 3.85
CA THR A 83 -6.24 -4.98 3.26
C THR A 83 -6.87 -5.27 1.90
N VAL A 84 -7.61 -4.32 1.35
CA VAL A 84 -8.18 -4.42 0.00
C VAL A 84 -7.06 -4.54 -1.05
N ASP A 85 -5.98 -3.76 -0.92
CA ASP A 85 -4.85 -3.84 -1.86
C ASP A 85 -4.13 -5.18 -1.77
N ASP A 86 -3.93 -5.72 -0.56
CA ASP A 86 -3.37 -7.06 -0.38
C ASP A 86 -4.25 -8.11 -1.06
N LEU A 87 -5.57 -8.03 -0.89
CA LEU A 87 -6.51 -8.97 -1.51
C LEU A 87 -6.42 -8.94 -3.03
N ILE A 88 -6.40 -7.74 -3.62
CA ILE A 88 -6.26 -7.56 -5.07
C ILE A 88 -4.92 -8.13 -5.53
N GLN A 89 -3.82 -7.85 -4.81
CA GLN A 89 -2.50 -8.38 -5.13
C GLN A 89 -2.47 -9.92 -5.08
N ILE A 90 -3.07 -10.54 -4.07
CA ILE A 90 -3.19 -12.00 -3.94
C ILE A 90 -3.98 -12.56 -5.12
N LEU A 91 -5.11 -11.94 -5.46
CA LEU A 91 -5.95 -12.35 -6.59
C LEU A 91 -5.19 -12.29 -7.92
N LEU A 92 -4.45 -11.21 -8.17
CA LEU A 92 -3.60 -11.07 -9.36
C LEU A 92 -2.50 -12.14 -9.41
N ASN A 93 -1.88 -12.43 -8.26
CA ASN A 93 -0.87 -13.48 -8.16
C ASN A 93 -1.44 -14.87 -8.46
N CYS A 94 -2.70 -15.15 -8.11
CA CYS A 94 -3.36 -16.40 -8.46
C CYS A 94 -3.47 -16.62 -9.97
N TYR A 95 -3.58 -15.55 -10.75
CA TYR A 95 -3.65 -15.58 -12.20
C TYR A 95 -2.32 -15.26 -12.88
N SER A 96 -1.23 -15.14 -12.11
CA SER A 96 0.09 -14.72 -12.61
C SER A 96 0.05 -13.38 -13.37
N SER A 97 -0.90 -12.51 -13.02
CA SER A 97 -1.02 -11.18 -13.63
C SER A 97 0.05 -10.24 -13.10
N THR A 98 0.66 -9.47 -14.00
CA THR A 98 1.64 -8.41 -13.69
C THR A 98 1.01 -7.03 -13.64
N GLU A 99 -0.32 -6.96 -13.72
CA GLU A 99 -1.04 -5.70 -13.59
C GLU A 99 -0.86 -5.10 -12.18
N ARG A 100 -0.94 -3.77 -12.11
CA ARG A 100 -0.83 -3.05 -10.85
C ARG A 100 -2.18 -3.05 -10.12
N VAL A 101 -2.15 -3.10 -8.79
CA VAL A 101 -3.36 -3.17 -7.94
C VAL A 101 -4.31 -1.99 -8.17
N GLU A 102 -3.79 -0.79 -8.41
CA GLU A 102 -4.64 0.41 -8.50
C GLU A 102 -5.39 0.51 -9.84
N LYS A 103 -5.14 -0.41 -10.79
CA LYS A 103 -6.03 -0.64 -11.93
C LYS A 103 -7.38 -1.21 -11.52
N PHE A 104 -7.50 -1.68 -10.29
CA PHE A 104 -8.69 -2.34 -9.80
C PHE A 104 -9.23 -1.62 -8.56
N SER A 105 -10.49 -1.89 -8.27
CA SER A 105 -11.13 -1.49 -7.02
C SER A 105 -12.08 -2.58 -6.58
N LEU A 106 -12.14 -2.77 -5.27
CA LEU A 106 -13.05 -3.72 -4.65
C LEU A 106 -14.33 -3.00 -4.22
N TYR A 107 -15.45 -3.65 -4.45
CA TYR A 107 -16.76 -3.19 -4.04
C TYR A 107 -17.38 -4.25 -3.12
N GLU A 108 -18.09 -3.81 -2.10
CA GLU A 108 -19.14 -4.62 -1.51
C GLU A 108 -20.45 -4.30 -2.24
N VAL A 109 -21.23 -5.34 -2.55
CA VAL A 109 -22.44 -5.24 -3.35
C VAL A 109 -23.53 -6.07 -2.69
N CYS A 110 -24.75 -5.53 -2.67
CA CYS A 110 -25.96 -6.23 -2.25
C CYS A 110 -27.03 -6.03 -3.34
N GLU A 111 -27.32 -7.09 -4.08
CA GLU A 111 -28.24 -7.05 -5.22
C GLU A 111 -29.70 -6.81 -4.78
N SER A 112 -30.10 -7.37 -3.63
CA SER A 112 -31.46 -7.22 -3.10
C SER A 112 -31.82 -5.78 -2.76
N GLN A 113 -30.81 -4.93 -2.49
CA GLN A 113 -30.98 -3.54 -2.07
C GLN A 113 -30.45 -2.54 -3.10
N GLU A 114 -30.04 -2.99 -4.29
CA GLU A 114 -29.32 -2.17 -5.30
C GLU A 114 -28.14 -1.38 -4.70
N TYR A 115 -27.54 -1.90 -3.63
CA TYR A 115 -26.48 -1.25 -2.89
C TYR A 115 -25.12 -1.65 -3.44
N GLN A 116 -24.25 -0.66 -3.61
CA GLN A 116 -22.84 -0.87 -3.91
C GLN A 116 -21.99 0.22 -3.26
N ARG A 117 -20.88 -0.18 -2.64
CA ARG A 117 -19.90 0.76 -2.09
C ARG A 117 -18.50 0.35 -2.50
N LYS A 118 -17.75 1.31 -3.03
CA LYS A 118 -16.32 1.18 -3.28
C LYS A 118 -15.58 1.18 -1.93
N LEU A 119 -14.74 0.19 -1.71
CA LEU A 119 -13.92 0.09 -0.51
C LEU A 119 -12.63 0.91 -0.65
N HIS A 120 -12.11 1.40 0.47
CA HIS A 120 -10.81 2.06 0.52
C HIS A 120 -9.70 1.02 0.41
N HIS A 121 -8.54 1.39 -0.14
CA HIS A 121 -7.43 0.44 -0.33
C HIS A 121 -6.89 -0.12 0.99
N ASP A 122 -6.94 0.68 2.06
CA ASP A 122 -6.51 0.29 3.41
C ASP A 122 -7.61 -0.39 4.24
N ASP A 123 -8.82 -0.56 3.72
CA ASP A 123 -9.89 -1.23 4.46
C ASP A 123 -9.52 -2.70 4.71
N ASN A 124 -9.76 -3.19 5.93
CA ASN A 124 -9.58 -4.61 6.26
C ASN A 124 -10.77 -5.43 5.72
N VAL A 125 -10.50 -6.37 4.82
CA VAL A 125 -11.55 -7.09 4.08
C VAL A 125 -12.45 -7.91 5.00
N LEU A 126 -11.87 -8.64 5.95
CA LEU A 126 -12.66 -9.42 6.91
C LEU A 126 -13.45 -8.55 7.88
N HIS A 127 -12.96 -7.36 8.19
CA HIS A 127 -13.72 -6.41 8.99
C HIS A 127 -14.96 -5.94 8.24
N VAL A 128 -14.80 -5.53 6.97
CA VAL A 128 -15.92 -5.15 6.10
C VAL A 128 -16.95 -6.28 6.01
N GLN A 129 -16.51 -7.51 5.73
CA GLN A 129 -17.40 -8.67 5.66
C GLN A 129 -18.14 -8.91 6.98
N SER A 130 -17.47 -8.75 8.12
CA SER A 130 -18.10 -8.94 9.45
C SER A 130 -19.20 -7.94 9.77
N CYS A 131 -19.20 -6.78 9.09
CA CYS A 131 -20.22 -5.74 9.26
C CYS A 131 -21.46 -5.96 8.37
N TRP A 132 -21.46 -6.98 7.50
CA TRP A 132 -22.62 -7.27 6.66
C TRP A 132 -23.81 -7.75 7.49
N PRO A 133 -25.02 -7.21 7.27
CA PRO A 133 -26.24 -7.69 7.93
C PRO A 133 -26.54 -9.16 7.60
N SER A 134 -26.21 -9.59 6.38
CA SER A 134 -26.41 -10.94 5.87
C SER A 134 -25.25 -11.36 4.97
N MET A 135 -24.63 -12.48 5.29
CA MET A 135 -23.49 -13.03 4.52
C MET A 135 -23.91 -13.62 3.17
N GLN A 136 -25.22 -13.83 2.95
CA GLN A 136 -25.75 -14.42 1.73
C GLN A 136 -26.15 -13.38 0.69
N GLU A 137 -26.51 -12.17 1.13
CA GLU A 137 -26.95 -11.08 0.25
C GLU A 137 -25.80 -10.19 -0.23
N PHE A 138 -24.75 -10.10 0.58
CA PHE A 138 -23.58 -9.29 0.28
C PHE A 138 -22.46 -10.12 -0.32
N HIS A 139 -21.74 -9.53 -1.27
CA HIS A 139 -20.55 -10.14 -1.85
C HIS A 139 -19.51 -9.09 -2.25
N PHE A 140 -18.27 -9.54 -2.40
CA PHE A 140 -17.22 -8.71 -2.96
C PHE A 140 -17.17 -8.82 -4.48
N LEU A 141 -17.04 -7.69 -5.16
CA LEU A 141 -16.93 -7.59 -6.61
C LEU A 141 -15.71 -6.74 -6.97
N ILE A 142 -14.81 -7.27 -7.79
CA ILE A 142 -13.69 -6.50 -8.33
C ILE A 142 -14.07 -5.84 -9.65
N ARG A 143 -13.66 -4.59 -9.84
CA ARG A 143 -13.87 -3.84 -11.10
C ARG A 143 -12.58 -3.19 -11.56
N ARG A 144 -12.45 -3.00 -12.88
CA ARG A 144 -11.36 -2.22 -13.48
C ARG A 144 -11.64 -0.72 -13.34
N ASN A 145 -10.60 0.05 -13.08
CA ASN A 145 -10.62 1.51 -13.07
C ASN A 145 -10.28 2.03 -14.47
N PRO A 146 -11.25 2.56 -15.24
CA PRO A 146 -11.02 3.01 -16.62
C PRO A 146 -10.08 4.22 -16.69
N ASP A 147 -10.17 5.12 -15.70
CA ASP A 147 -9.38 6.35 -15.65
C ASP A 147 -7.97 6.17 -15.09
N TYR A 148 -7.55 4.92 -14.88
CA TYR A 148 -6.20 4.65 -14.43
C TYR A 148 -5.18 5.02 -15.52
N ARG A 149 -4.72 6.27 -15.46
CA ARG A 149 -3.63 6.75 -16.28
C ARG A 149 -2.34 6.21 -15.68
N SER A 150 -1.72 5.24 -16.35
CA SER A 150 -0.31 4.96 -16.14
C SER A 150 0.42 6.30 -16.22
N ARG A 151 1.12 6.68 -15.15
CA ARG A 151 1.83 7.95 -14.99
C ARG A 151 3.05 8.08 -15.92
N SER A 152 2.97 7.50 -17.13
CA SER A 152 3.99 7.50 -18.15
C SER A 152 3.48 8.30 -19.35
N LYS A 153 4.14 9.44 -19.57
CA LYS A 153 4.10 10.31 -20.77
C LYS A 153 2.98 11.35 -20.89
N SER A 154 2.71 12.10 -19.83
CA SER A 154 2.25 13.49 -20.01
C SER A 154 3.37 14.44 -19.58
N LYS A 155 4.41 14.57 -20.42
CA LYS A 155 5.15 15.83 -20.49
C LYS A 155 4.25 16.78 -21.29
N ILE A 156 3.25 17.36 -20.65
CA ILE A 156 2.69 18.62 -21.13
C ILE A 156 3.78 19.63 -20.83
N SER A 157 4.55 20.00 -21.85
CA SER A 157 5.35 21.21 -21.81
C SER A 157 4.37 22.36 -21.63
N TRP A 158 4.33 22.93 -20.42
CA TRP A 158 3.77 24.26 -20.24
C TRP A 158 4.62 25.22 -21.05
N THR A 159 4.20 25.52 -22.27
CA THR A 159 4.63 26.71 -22.99
C THR A 159 3.68 27.83 -22.58
N PRO A 160 4.13 28.87 -21.85
CA PRO A 160 3.36 30.08 -21.75
C PRO A 160 3.46 30.78 -23.12
N GLU A 161 2.43 30.63 -23.95
CA GLU A 161 2.27 31.51 -25.11
C GLU A 161 1.91 32.91 -24.59
N LEU A 162 2.92 33.78 -24.53
CA LEU A 162 2.71 35.22 -24.43
C LEU A 162 2.24 35.73 -25.80
N PRO A 163 1.11 36.47 -25.89
CA PRO A 163 0.75 37.14 -27.13
C PRO A 163 1.77 38.25 -27.44
N SER A 164 2.38 38.16 -28.63
CA SER A 164 3.33 39.13 -29.15
C SER A 164 2.65 40.49 -29.34
N ILE A 165 3.03 41.47 -28.53
CA ILE A 165 2.61 42.87 -28.68
C ILE A 165 3.32 43.45 -29.93
N PRO A 166 2.60 44.09 -30.88
CA PRO A 166 3.24 44.76 -31.99
C PRO A 166 3.97 46.02 -31.52
N SER A 167 5.29 46.05 -31.69
CA SER A 167 6.14 47.21 -31.37
C SER A 167 5.88 48.36 -32.34
N SER A 168 5.30 49.45 -31.83
CA SER A 168 5.26 50.75 -32.52
C SER A 168 6.55 51.53 -32.29
N SER A 169 7.05 52.10 -33.39
CA SER A 169 7.85 53.34 -33.53
C SER A 169 8.88 53.70 -32.45
N ARG A 170 10.17 53.59 -32.80
CA ARG A 170 11.25 54.40 -32.23
C ARG A 170 11.21 55.79 -32.86
N LEU A 171 11.28 56.85 -32.05
CA LEU A 171 12.16 58.00 -32.30
C LEU A 171 12.48 58.75 -31.00
N SER A 172 13.77 59.11 -30.90
CA SER A 172 14.44 60.12 -30.06
C SER A 172 14.35 60.00 -28.52
N LEU A 173 15.43 59.64 -27.82
CA LEU A 173 16.67 60.39 -27.52
C LEU A 173 16.53 61.31 -26.30
N SER A 174 17.02 60.85 -25.14
CA SER A 174 18.03 61.52 -24.30
C SER A 174 18.24 60.75 -22.99
N GLN A 175 19.50 60.42 -22.72
CA GLN A 175 20.06 60.01 -21.43
C GLN A 175 20.47 61.30 -20.67
N PRO A 176 20.61 61.33 -19.32
CA PRO A 176 21.67 60.54 -18.67
C PRO A 176 21.42 60.10 -17.21
N GLU A 177 22.40 59.33 -16.70
CA GLU A 177 22.78 59.16 -15.28
C GLU A 177 21.82 58.32 -14.42
N THR A 178 22.23 57.34 -13.59
CA THR A 178 23.48 57.06 -12.89
C THR A 178 23.48 55.59 -12.48
N ALA A 179 24.67 55.03 -12.33
CA ALA A 179 24.91 53.67 -11.91
C ALA A 179 24.48 53.39 -10.44
N SER A 180 24.29 52.09 -10.19
CA SER A 180 24.47 51.38 -8.90
C SER A 180 23.31 51.47 -7.90
N THR A 181 22.65 50.34 -7.61
CA THR A 181 22.83 49.63 -6.32
C THR A 181 22.19 48.25 -6.41
N SER A 182 23.02 47.26 -6.13
CA SER A 182 22.77 45.84 -6.06
C SER A 182 22.45 45.43 -4.61
N LEU A 183 21.56 44.44 -4.49
CA LEU A 183 21.62 43.30 -3.56
C LEU A 183 21.30 43.50 -2.06
N LEU A 184 20.22 42.82 -1.68
CA LEU A 184 20.14 41.69 -0.72
C LEU A 184 20.56 41.88 0.75
N ALA A 185 19.72 41.25 1.58
CA ALA A 185 19.97 40.66 2.90
C ALA A 185 19.88 41.60 4.12
N ASP A 186 18.74 41.50 4.80
CA ASP A 186 18.57 41.88 6.20
C ASP A 186 18.25 40.59 6.98
N TYR A 187 19.26 40.03 7.65
CA TYR A 187 19.12 39.16 8.82
C TYR A 187 20.49 39.10 9.49
N ASP A 188 20.68 39.90 10.53
CA ASP A 188 21.32 39.50 11.78
C ASP A 188 21.39 40.70 12.73
N ASN A 189 20.58 40.62 13.79
CA ASN A 189 20.61 41.57 14.90
C ASN A 189 21.28 40.88 16.09
N TYR A 190 22.44 41.40 16.48
CA TYR A 190 23.23 41.04 17.65
C TYR A 190 22.53 41.48 18.96
N PHE A 191 22.74 40.78 20.07
CA PHE A 191 23.68 41.20 21.14
C PHE A 191 23.57 40.37 22.43
N TYR A 192 24.74 40.18 23.03
CA TYR A 192 25.09 39.53 24.28
C TYR A 192 24.54 40.22 25.54
N ILE A 193 24.23 39.43 26.57
CA ILE A 193 24.69 39.61 27.96
C ILE A 193 25.10 38.24 28.50
#